data_AF-W2PDC1-F1
#
_entry.id   AF-W2PDC1-F1
#
_cell.length_a   1.000
_cell.length_b   1.000
_cell.length_c   1.000
_cell.angle_alpha   90.00
_cell.angle_beta   90.00
_cell.angle_gamma   90.00
#
_symmetry.space_group_name_H-M   'P 1'
#
loop_
_entity.id
_entity.type
_entity.pdbx_description
1 polymer ?
#
loop_
_entity_poly.entity_id
_entity_poly.type
_entity_poly.pdbx_seq_one_letter_code
_entity_poly.pdbx_strand_id
1 'polypeptide(L)'
;MYGRDCYVPFAARFAERIRSILPHILLFVEMPPLEFSIDEFPEIDDALIPRAVNATHWYDGVTLFLRAWRPYFTVDPRTKCPAFGYAAVRRTHMKQLAGIKGYGSEQMNNAPTLIGETGIPFNMHSGKAFRSGGFSAQVGALDNTISCLEASLVSFTLWCYTSDNCNGYGDQWNLEDLSLISMDKPIRSGAQLSVPERDSCGRAVHAFARPYATRIAGTPSKSEFNLDRVRYELEFFSDPAKSNEVAMHPTEIFVPQLQYPRGYTVEISDGHFSVQSHDGWDIVSYLHDPSKVNHCVGKLASFGGG
;
A
#
# COMPACT_ATOMS: atom_id res chain seq x y z
N MET A 1 -11.69 28.85 8.24
CA MET A 1 -11.64 27.37 8.16
C MET A 1 -10.27 26.92 8.64
N TYR A 2 -10.20 25.90 9.50
CA TYR A 2 -8.97 25.54 10.21
C TYR A 2 -7.78 25.25 9.29
N GLY A 3 -8.01 24.52 8.19
CA GLY A 3 -6.97 24.18 7.20
C GLY A 3 -6.26 25.42 6.64
N ARG A 4 -7.03 26.35 6.06
CA ARG A 4 -6.49 27.55 5.43
C ARG A 4 -5.95 28.57 6.43
N ASP A 5 -6.70 28.84 7.50
CA ASP A 5 -6.43 30.00 8.36
C ASP A 5 -5.44 29.66 9.50
N CYS A 6 -5.30 28.39 9.88
CA CYS A 6 -4.45 27.95 10.99
C CYS A 6 -3.35 26.98 10.55
N TYR A 7 -3.72 25.89 9.88
CA TYR A 7 -2.79 24.81 9.55
C TYR A 7 -1.74 25.22 8.50
N VAL A 8 -2.16 25.76 7.36
CA VAL A 8 -1.24 26.15 6.28
C VAL A 8 -0.19 27.19 6.74
N PRO A 9 -0.54 28.28 7.46
CA PRO A 9 0.45 29.20 8.01
C PRO A 9 1.44 28.55 8.99
N PHE A 10 0.98 27.59 9.79
CA PHE A 10 1.84 26.81 10.68
C PHE A 10 2.81 25.93 9.86
N ALA A 11 2.28 25.15 8.92
CA ALA A 11 3.05 24.23 8.10
C ALA A 11 4.10 24.96 7.24
N ALA A 12 3.77 26.15 6.70
CA ALA A 12 4.70 26.99 5.96
C ALA A 12 5.89 27.45 6.83
N ARG A 13 5.61 27.92 8.05
CA ARG A 13 6.66 28.32 9.00
C ARG A 13 7.52 27.11 9.43
N PHE A 14 6.90 25.95 9.63
CA PHE A 14 7.64 24.71 9.92
C PHE A 14 8.57 24.34 8.76
N ALA A 15 8.05 24.40 7.52
CA ALA A 15 8.79 24.12 6.30
C ALA A 15 10.02 25.03 6.13
N GLU A 16 9.85 26.33 6.32
CA GLU A 16 10.94 27.32 6.27
C GLU A 16 12.06 26.96 7.26
N ARG A 17 11.69 26.61 8.51
CA ARG A 17 12.65 26.29 9.56
C ARG A 17 13.41 24.99 9.28
N ILE A 18 12.72 23.92 8.91
CA ILE A 18 13.37 22.65 8.56
C ILE A 18 14.32 22.85 7.37
N ARG A 19 13.92 23.65 6.36
CA ARG A 19 14.72 23.85 5.15
C ARG A 19 15.92 24.74 5.29
N SER A 20 15.94 25.61 6.31
CA SER A 20 17.16 26.33 6.68
C SER A 20 18.31 25.37 7.06
N ILE A 21 18.00 24.10 7.37
CA ILE A 21 18.95 23.05 7.72
C ILE A 21 18.98 21.95 6.64
N LEU A 22 17.82 21.53 6.13
CA LEU A 22 17.66 20.43 5.16
C LEU A 22 16.96 20.94 3.89
N PRO A 23 17.68 21.61 2.97
CA PRO A 23 17.07 22.39 1.87
C PRO A 23 16.32 21.55 0.84
N HIS A 24 16.60 20.25 0.74
CA HIS A 24 16.04 19.36 -0.29
C HIS A 24 15.07 18.31 0.24
N ILE A 25 14.71 18.37 1.53
CA ILE A 25 13.82 17.38 2.15
C ILE A 25 12.39 17.48 1.60
N LEU A 26 11.76 16.32 1.42
CA LEU A 26 10.32 16.21 1.17
C LEU A 26 9.56 16.51 2.47
N LEU A 27 8.47 17.25 2.36
CA LEU A 27 7.63 17.57 3.51
C LEU A 27 6.29 16.87 3.37
N PHE A 28 6.06 15.88 4.22
CA PHE A 28 4.82 15.12 4.28
C PHE A 28 3.79 15.94 5.05
N VAL A 29 2.68 16.30 4.39
CA VAL A 29 1.63 17.14 4.95
C VAL A 29 0.33 16.38 4.99
N GLU A 30 -0.40 16.55 6.09
CA GLU A 30 -1.69 15.92 6.30
C GLU A 30 -2.63 16.87 7.05
N MET A 31 -3.92 16.61 6.91
CA MET A 31 -4.95 17.21 7.74
C MET A 31 -5.49 16.15 8.70
N PRO A 32 -6.09 16.55 9.85
CA PRO A 32 -6.88 15.62 10.64
C PRO A 32 -7.87 14.84 9.77
N PRO A 33 -8.25 13.60 10.14
CA PRO A 33 -9.04 12.70 9.30
C PRO A 33 -10.25 13.38 8.63
N LEU A 34 -10.10 13.71 7.35
CA LEU A 34 -11.04 14.58 6.63
C LEU A 34 -12.37 13.89 6.35
N GLU A 35 -12.37 12.56 6.27
CA GLU A 35 -13.58 11.76 6.14
C GLU A 35 -14.55 11.92 7.32
N PHE A 36 -14.08 12.44 8.46
CA PHE A 36 -14.89 12.77 9.64
C PHE A 36 -14.94 14.27 9.93
N SER A 37 -14.36 15.11 9.05
CA SER A 37 -14.29 16.55 9.23
C SER A 37 -15.31 17.30 8.38
N ILE A 38 -15.69 18.50 8.84
CA ILE A 38 -16.41 19.50 8.03
C ILE A 38 -15.46 20.42 7.26
N ASP A 39 -14.17 20.40 7.58
CA ASP A 39 -13.16 21.18 6.88
C ASP A 39 -12.80 20.53 5.54
N GLU A 40 -12.52 21.35 4.54
CA GLU A 40 -11.97 20.91 3.26
C GLU A 40 -10.44 20.80 3.35
N PHE A 41 -9.85 19.99 2.45
CA PHE A 41 -8.40 19.98 2.27
C PHE A 41 -7.98 21.37 1.75
N PRO A 42 -7.05 22.08 2.43
CA PRO A 42 -6.68 23.44 2.03
C PRO A 42 -5.79 23.43 0.78
N GLU A 43 -5.83 24.52 0.01
CA GLU A 43 -4.84 24.76 -1.05
C GLU A 43 -3.44 24.90 -0.43
N ILE A 44 -2.46 24.16 -0.96
CA ILE A 44 -1.05 24.24 -0.57
C ILE A 44 -0.22 24.55 -1.82
N ASP A 45 0.18 25.81 -1.93
CA ASP A 45 1.04 26.28 -3.01
C ASP A 45 2.49 25.76 -2.84
N ASP A 46 3.11 25.26 -3.92
CA ASP A 46 4.52 24.85 -3.93
C ASP A 46 5.47 26.03 -3.66
N ALA A 47 5.05 27.28 -3.90
CA ALA A 47 5.81 28.46 -3.48
C ALA A 47 5.84 28.60 -1.94
N LEU A 48 4.79 28.15 -1.25
CA LEU A 48 4.64 28.27 0.20
C LEU A 48 5.25 27.07 0.94
N ILE A 49 4.97 25.86 0.46
CA ILE A 49 5.53 24.62 0.97
C ILE A 49 6.08 23.83 -0.22
N PRO A 50 7.28 24.17 -0.72
CA PRO A 50 7.84 23.47 -1.87
C PRO A 50 7.97 21.96 -1.62
N ARG A 51 8.01 21.10 -2.64
CA ARG A 51 8.22 19.64 -2.48
C ARG A 51 7.35 18.99 -1.39
N ALA A 52 6.12 19.47 -1.24
CA ALA A 52 5.14 18.86 -0.35
C ALA A 52 4.73 17.48 -0.91
N VAL A 53 4.35 16.59 -0.01
CA VAL A 53 3.79 15.28 -0.32
C VAL A 53 2.49 15.15 0.45
N ASN A 54 1.40 14.83 -0.24
CA ASN A 54 0.15 14.50 0.43
C ASN A 54 0.36 13.19 1.23
N ALA A 55 0.23 13.28 2.56
CA ALA A 55 0.52 12.19 3.49
C ALA A 55 -0.73 11.65 4.20
N THR A 56 -1.93 11.97 3.68
CA THR A 56 -3.21 11.63 4.31
C THR A 56 -3.34 10.13 4.62
N HIS A 57 -3.89 9.82 5.79
CA HIS A 57 -4.18 8.46 6.22
C HIS A 57 -5.40 7.87 5.50
N TRP A 58 -5.49 6.55 5.41
CA TRP A 58 -6.70 5.88 4.94
C TRP A 58 -6.92 4.54 5.63
N TYR A 59 -8.15 4.32 6.11
CA TYR A 59 -8.59 3.03 6.64
C TYR A 59 -9.96 2.66 6.07
N ASP A 60 -10.22 1.35 5.92
CA ASP A 60 -11.61 0.88 5.84
C ASP A 60 -12.28 1.10 7.21
N GLY A 61 -13.04 2.19 7.30
CA GLY A 61 -13.68 2.61 8.55
C GLY A 61 -14.62 1.55 9.14
N VAL A 62 -15.35 0.78 8.32
CA VAL A 62 -16.24 -0.27 8.83
C VAL A 62 -15.43 -1.36 9.53
N THR A 63 -14.33 -1.78 8.90
CA THR A 63 -13.44 -2.80 9.47
C THR A 63 -12.72 -2.30 10.71
N LEU A 64 -12.23 -1.06 10.70
CA LEU A 64 -11.53 -0.45 11.82
C LEU A 64 -12.44 -0.29 13.04
N PHE A 65 -13.61 0.35 12.89
CA PHE A 65 -14.50 0.62 14.01
C PHE A 65 -15.18 -0.64 14.57
N LEU A 66 -15.63 -1.54 13.69
CA LEU A 66 -16.33 -2.75 14.14
C LEU A 66 -15.38 -3.85 14.59
N ARG A 67 -14.07 -3.73 14.30
CA ARG A 67 -13.08 -4.81 14.44
C ARG A 67 -13.61 -6.11 13.83
N ALA A 68 -14.14 -6.01 12.62
CA ALA A 68 -14.72 -7.13 11.89
C ALA A 68 -14.65 -6.91 10.39
N TRP A 69 -14.01 -7.84 9.67
CA TRP A 69 -13.94 -7.82 8.21
C TRP A 69 -15.28 -8.23 7.59
N ARG A 70 -15.83 -7.37 6.72
CA ARG A 70 -17.07 -7.62 5.96
C ARG A 70 -16.82 -7.38 4.48
N PRO A 71 -16.39 -8.40 3.70
CA PRO A 71 -15.97 -8.18 2.32
C PRO A 71 -17.13 -7.78 1.38
N TYR A 72 -18.38 -7.88 1.84
CA TYR A 72 -19.58 -7.55 1.08
C TYR A 72 -20.33 -6.31 1.60
N PHE A 73 -19.78 -5.59 2.59
CA PHE A 73 -20.42 -4.40 3.14
C PHE A 73 -19.41 -3.35 3.61
N THR A 74 -19.57 -2.12 3.15
CA THR A 74 -18.88 -0.94 3.70
C THR A 74 -19.79 0.29 3.60
N VAL A 75 -19.38 1.41 4.19
CA VAL A 75 -20.06 2.71 4.11
C VAL A 75 -19.04 3.76 3.72
N ASP A 76 -19.36 4.57 2.73
CA ASP A 76 -18.55 5.75 2.41
C ASP A 76 -18.80 6.83 3.48
N PRO A 77 -17.82 7.19 4.32
CA PRO A 77 -18.01 8.16 5.40
C PRO A 77 -18.35 9.56 4.88
N ARG A 78 -17.88 9.92 3.67
CA ARG A 78 -18.13 11.25 3.08
C ARG A 78 -19.56 11.37 2.57
N THR A 79 -20.02 10.38 1.79
CA THR A 79 -21.36 10.40 1.18
C THR A 79 -22.44 9.78 2.07
N LYS A 80 -22.04 9.06 3.12
CA LYS A 80 -22.89 8.26 4.00
C LYS A 80 -23.66 7.16 3.27
N CYS A 81 -23.25 6.82 2.04
CA CYS A 81 -23.89 5.80 1.23
C CYS A 81 -23.32 4.41 1.56
N PRO A 82 -24.17 3.41 1.87
CA PRO A 82 -23.73 2.04 2.03
C PRO A 82 -23.43 1.40 0.66
N ALA A 83 -22.46 0.49 0.63
CA ALA A 83 -22.11 -0.32 -0.52
C ALA A 83 -22.26 -1.80 -0.18
N PHE A 84 -22.94 -2.56 -1.05
CA PHE A 84 -23.26 -3.97 -0.86
C PHE A 84 -22.66 -4.84 -1.97
N GLY A 85 -22.03 -5.94 -1.58
CA GLY A 85 -21.34 -6.89 -2.46
C GLY A 85 -19.85 -6.56 -2.66
N TYR A 86 -19.06 -7.60 -2.89
CA TYR A 86 -17.60 -7.54 -3.01
C TYR A 86 -17.11 -6.47 -3.99
N ALA A 87 -17.69 -6.43 -5.20
CA ALA A 87 -17.32 -5.45 -6.21
C ALA A 87 -17.69 -4.02 -5.82
N ALA A 88 -18.80 -3.81 -5.11
CA ALA A 88 -19.20 -2.49 -4.66
C ALA A 88 -18.30 -1.98 -3.53
N VAL A 89 -17.96 -2.85 -2.57
CA VAL A 89 -17.00 -2.54 -1.49
C VAL A 89 -15.66 -2.09 -2.08
N ARG A 90 -15.10 -2.88 -2.99
CA ARG A 90 -13.84 -2.53 -3.67
C ARG A 90 -13.93 -1.19 -4.40
N ARG A 91 -14.99 -0.95 -5.17
CA ARG A 91 -15.20 0.33 -5.87
C ARG A 91 -15.28 1.51 -4.92
N THR A 92 -15.94 1.36 -3.77
CA THR A 92 -16.02 2.41 -2.75
C THR A 92 -14.65 2.74 -2.18
N HIS A 93 -13.87 1.73 -1.78
CA HIS A 93 -12.51 1.94 -1.27
C HIS A 93 -11.58 2.58 -2.30
N MET A 94 -11.62 2.12 -3.56
CA MET A 94 -10.87 2.75 -4.66
C MET A 94 -11.29 4.19 -4.91
N LYS A 95 -12.58 4.51 -4.81
CA LYS A 95 -13.09 5.89 -4.95
C LYS A 95 -12.56 6.80 -3.83
N GLN A 96 -12.49 6.31 -2.60
CA GLN A 96 -11.92 7.05 -1.48
C GLN A 96 -10.44 7.37 -1.69
N LEU A 97 -9.65 6.36 -2.08
CA LEU A 97 -8.22 6.51 -2.37
C LEU A 97 -7.97 7.45 -3.56
N ALA A 98 -8.78 7.35 -4.62
CA ALA A 98 -8.73 8.28 -5.74
C ALA A 98 -9.03 9.73 -5.29
N GLY A 99 -10.00 9.91 -4.39
CA GLY A 99 -10.29 11.22 -3.81
C GLY A 99 -9.13 11.77 -2.96
N ILE A 100 -8.44 10.92 -2.21
CA ILE A 100 -7.24 11.33 -1.45
C ILE A 100 -6.10 11.70 -2.42
N LYS A 101 -5.83 10.88 -3.42
CA LYS A 101 -4.84 11.17 -4.47
C LYS A 101 -5.14 12.47 -5.20
N GLY A 102 -6.43 12.76 -5.41
CA GLY A 102 -6.92 14.02 -5.99
C GLY A 102 -6.39 15.27 -5.28
N TYR A 103 -6.20 15.21 -3.95
CA TYR A 103 -5.61 16.33 -3.20
C TYR A 103 -4.23 16.74 -3.71
N GLY A 104 -3.40 15.76 -4.07
CA GLY A 104 -2.09 16.00 -4.65
C GLY A 104 -2.17 16.76 -5.98
N SER A 105 -3.06 16.31 -6.88
CA SER A 105 -3.20 16.89 -8.23
C SER A 105 -3.94 18.22 -8.26
N GLU A 106 -4.96 18.39 -7.42
CA GLU A 106 -5.91 19.49 -7.51
C GLU A 106 -5.58 20.63 -6.53
N GLN A 107 -5.14 20.33 -5.30
CA GLN A 107 -4.90 21.33 -4.24
C GLN A 107 -3.41 21.51 -3.87
N MET A 108 -2.50 20.71 -4.45
CA MET A 108 -1.08 20.71 -4.07
C MET A 108 -0.13 20.75 -5.27
N ASN A 109 -0.54 21.39 -6.37
CA ASN A 109 0.30 21.58 -7.57
C ASN A 109 0.94 20.28 -8.10
N ASN A 110 0.14 19.21 -8.25
CA ASN A 110 0.61 17.88 -8.68
C ASN A 110 1.62 17.21 -7.73
N ALA A 111 1.51 17.47 -6.42
CA ALA A 111 2.30 16.78 -5.42
C ALA A 111 2.04 15.26 -5.44
N PRO A 112 3.07 14.43 -5.19
CA PRO A 112 2.89 12.99 -5.02
C PRO A 112 2.05 12.69 -3.76
N THR A 113 1.46 11.50 -3.74
CA THR A 113 0.66 11.01 -2.60
C THR A 113 1.30 9.76 -2.00
N LEU A 114 1.53 9.82 -0.69
CA LEU A 114 1.80 8.70 0.18
C LEU A 114 0.58 8.55 1.10
N ILE A 115 -0.04 7.37 1.14
CA ILE A 115 -0.97 7.07 2.24
C ILE A 115 -0.13 6.89 3.49
N GLY A 116 -0.11 7.92 4.34
CA GLY A 116 0.81 8.02 5.48
C GLY A 116 0.61 6.89 6.48
N GLU A 117 -0.62 6.40 6.61
CA GLU A 117 -1.00 5.34 7.53
C GLU A 117 -2.20 4.56 6.98
N THR A 118 -2.13 3.23 7.04
CA THR A 118 -3.25 2.33 6.74
C THR A 118 -3.02 0.96 7.37
N GLY A 119 -4.07 0.17 7.59
CA GLY A 119 -3.92 -1.13 8.24
C GLY A 119 -5.26 -1.77 8.58
N ILE A 120 -5.21 -2.78 9.44
CA ILE A 120 -6.39 -3.51 9.92
C ILE A 120 -6.21 -3.95 11.39
N PRO A 121 -7.29 -4.00 12.19
CA PRO A 121 -7.23 -4.56 13.52
C PRO A 121 -7.00 -6.08 13.49
N PHE A 122 -5.95 -6.58 14.13
CA PHE A 122 -5.70 -8.01 14.25
C PHE A 122 -6.59 -8.67 15.31
N ASN A 123 -7.03 -7.92 16.32
CA ASN A 123 -7.99 -8.35 17.35
C ASN A 123 -9.44 -8.48 16.87
N MET A 124 -9.66 -8.60 15.55
CA MET A 124 -10.97 -8.83 14.95
C MET A 124 -11.75 -9.96 15.63
N HIS A 125 -13.06 -9.77 15.73
CA HIS A 125 -13.98 -10.75 16.34
C HIS A 125 -13.53 -11.19 17.75
N SER A 126 -13.13 -10.21 18.58
CA SER A 126 -12.63 -10.46 19.95
C SER A 126 -11.43 -11.41 19.99
N GLY A 127 -10.47 -11.20 19.07
CA GLY A 127 -9.23 -11.97 18.98
C GLY A 127 -9.45 -13.47 18.68
N LYS A 128 -10.51 -13.84 17.97
CA LYS A 128 -10.81 -15.26 17.66
C LYS A 128 -9.62 -15.97 17.01
N ALA A 129 -8.93 -15.28 16.08
CA ALA A 129 -7.77 -15.82 15.36
C ALA A 129 -6.60 -16.17 16.30
N PHE A 130 -6.44 -15.48 17.43
CA PHE A 130 -5.35 -15.74 18.38
C PHE A 130 -5.46 -17.11 19.04
N ARG A 131 -6.70 -17.59 19.20
CA ARG A 131 -7.00 -18.91 19.81
C ARG A 131 -7.11 -20.02 18.76
N SER A 132 -7.51 -19.70 17.53
CA SER A 132 -7.73 -20.70 16.48
C SER A 132 -6.57 -20.85 15.49
N GLY A 133 -5.67 -19.86 15.41
CA GLY A 133 -4.71 -19.75 14.31
C GLY A 133 -5.31 -19.32 12.96
N GLY A 134 -6.64 -19.20 12.89
CA GLY A 134 -7.36 -18.91 11.66
C GLY A 134 -7.39 -17.41 11.35
N PHE A 135 -6.34 -16.89 10.72
CA PHE A 135 -6.20 -15.47 10.33
C PHE A 135 -6.87 -15.12 8.99
N SER A 136 -7.81 -15.93 8.48
CA SER A 136 -8.40 -15.71 7.16
C SER A 136 -9.14 -14.37 7.03
N ALA A 137 -9.78 -13.89 8.10
CA ALA A 137 -10.42 -12.58 8.12
C ALA A 137 -9.39 -11.43 8.00
N GLN A 138 -8.28 -11.53 8.73
CA GLN A 138 -7.20 -10.56 8.72
C GLN A 138 -6.47 -10.56 7.37
N VAL A 139 -6.21 -11.75 6.81
CA VAL A 139 -5.65 -11.89 5.45
C VAL A 139 -6.57 -11.24 4.43
N GLY A 140 -7.88 -11.55 4.45
CA GLY A 140 -8.83 -10.97 3.50
C GLY A 140 -9.00 -9.45 3.63
N ALA A 141 -8.99 -8.92 4.86
CA ALA A 141 -9.08 -7.48 5.09
C ALA A 141 -7.82 -6.76 4.60
N LEU A 142 -6.64 -7.26 4.97
CA LEU A 142 -5.37 -6.64 4.60
C LEU A 142 -5.12 -6.75 3.08
N ASP A 143 -5.47 -7.88 2.46
CA ASP A 143 -5.39 -8.07 1.02
C ASP A 143 -6.31 -7.11 0.27
N ASN A 144 -7.56 -6.93 0.73
CA ASN A 144 -8.45 -5.94 0.13
C ASN A 144 -7.87 -4.52 0.26
N THR A 145 -7.33 -4.15 1.43
CA THR A 145 -6.68 -2.86 1.67
C THR A 145 -5.51 -2.63 0.70
N ILE A 146 -4.54 -3.54 0.69
CA ILE A 146 -3.32 -3.39 -0.13
C ILE A 146 -3.64 -3.44 -1.63
N SER A 147 -4.53 -4.34 -2.06
CA SER A 147 -4.91 -4.40 -3.48
C SER A 147 -5.70 -3.18 -3.97
N CYS A 148 -6.36 -2.43 -3.09
CA CYS A 148 -6.97 -1.14 -3.45
C CYS A 148 -5.92 -0.02 -3.57
N LEU A 149 -4.91 -0.02 -2.69
CA LEU A 149 -3.78 0.90 -2.73
C LEU A 149 -2.95 0.72 -4.00
N GLU A 150 -2.64 -0.53 -4.33
CA GLU A 150 -1.99 -0.95 -5.58
C GLU A 150 -2.75 -0.46 -6.82
N ALA A 151 -4.05 -0.78 -6.91
CA ALA A 151 -4.90 -0.36 -8.02
C ALA A 151 -5.01 1.18 -8.15
N SER A 152 -4.74 1.91 -7.07
CA SER A 152 -4.75 3.38 -7.05
C SER A 152 -3.38 3.99 -7.40
N LEU A 153 -2.34 3.15 -7.54
CA LEU A 153 -0.95 3.56 -7.78
C LEU A 153 -0.48 4.62 -6.77
N VAL A 154 -0.75 4.38 -5.49
CA VAL A 154 -0.27 5.23 -4.38
C VAL A 154 0.76 4.46 -3.56
N SER A 155 1.78 5.16 -3.09
CA SER A 155 2.65 4.62 -2.05
C SER A 155 1.88 4.58 -0.73
N PHE A 156 2.25 3.71 0.20
CA PHE A 156 1.61 3.62 1.50
C PHE A 156 2.56 3.15 2.59
N THR A 157 2.22 3.41 3.85
CA THR A 157 2.86 2.74 4.99
C THR A 157 1.84 1.95 5.80
N LEU A 158 2.17 0.71 6.13
CA LEU A 158 1.32 -0.14 6.96
C LEU A 158 1.53 0.17 8.43
N TRP A 159 0.46 0.52 9.11
CA TRP A 159 0.40 0.65 10.55
C TRP A 159 0.05 -0.71 11.15
N CYS A 160 0.94 -1.33 11.92
CA CYS A 160 2.29 -0.85 12.27
C CYS A 160 3.28 -1.99 12.45
N TYR A 161 4.53 -1.68 12.79
CA TYR A 161 5.49 -2.64 13.30
C TYR A 161 5.81 -2.27 14.75
N THR A 162 5.44 -3.14 15.68
CA THR A 162 5.60 -2.91 17.13
C THR A 162 6.22 -4.18 17.72
N SER A 163 7.51 -4.11 18.03
CA SER A 163 8.31 -5.26 18.45
C SER A 163 7.85 -5.92 19.75
N ASP A 164 7.12 -5.19 20.59
CA ASP A 164 6.58 -5.62 21.87
C ASP A 164 5.04 -5.79 21.85
N ASN A 165 4.45 -5.87 20.65
CA ASN A 165 3.04 -6.20 20.49
C ASN A 165 2.72 -7.57 21.13
N CYS A 166 1.62 -7.66 21.85
CA CYS A 166 1.09 -8.92 22.37
C CYS A 166 -0.42 -9.01 22.16
N ASN A 167 -0.97 -10.23 22.11
CA ASN A 167 -2.40 -10.45 21.84
C ASN A 167 -3.31 -9.92 22.96
N GLY A 168 -2.75 -9.68 24.16
CA GLY A 168 -3.49 -9.18 25.33
C GLY A 168 -3.72 -7.66 25.32
N TYR A 169 -2.70 -6.89 24.92
CA TYR A 169 -2.71 -5.42 24.97
C TYR A 169 -2.55 -4.76 23.60
N GLY A 170 -2.34 -5.57 22.55
CA GLY A 170 -2.11 -5.13 21.18
C GLY A 170 -0.77 -4.42 21.04
N ASP A 171 -0.77 -3.28 20.35
CA ASP A 171 0.43 -2.52 19.99
C ASP A 171 0.89 -1.53 21.08
N GLN A 172 0.43 -1.73 22.33
CA GLN A 172 0.74 -0.90 23.50
C GLN A 172 0.26 0.57 23.39
N TRP A 173 -0.58 0.86 22.40
CA TRP A 173 -1.15 2.19 22.18
C TRP A 173 -2.68 2.13 22.20
N ASN A 174 -3.31 2.77 23.18
CA ASN A 174 -4.78 2.86 23.29
C ASN A 174 -5.56 1.53 23.19
N LEU A 175 -4.92 0.39 23.48
CA LEU A 175 -5.47 -0.97 23.28
C LEU A 175 -5.83 -1.28 21.81
N GLU A 176 -5.24 -0.54 20.87
CA GLU A 176 -5.24 -0.86 19.46
C GLU A 176 -4.38 -2.09 19.21
N ASP A 177 -4.62 -2.78 18.11
CA ASP A 177 -3.89 -3.99 17.76
C ASP A 177 -3.72 -4.06 16.25
N LEU A 178 -2.94 -3.11 15.72
CA LEU A 178 -2.73 -2.94 14.27
C LEU A 178 -1.41 -3.54 13.80
N SER A 179 -0.54 -3.99 14.72
CA SER A 179 0.81 -4.40 14.36
C SER A 179 0.88 -5.59 13.39
N LEU A 180 1.82 -5.63 12.46
CA LEU A 180 2.02 -6.78 11.58
C LEU A 180 2.66 -7.96 12.32
N ILE A 181 3.17 -7.76 13.53
CA ILE A 181 3.83 -8.80 14.33
C ILE A 181 3.19 -8.93 15.72
N SER A 182 3.42 -10.08 16.37
CA SER A 182 3.11 -10.29 17.78
C SER A 182 4.15 -11.21 18.41
N MET A 183 4.54 -10.93 19.66
CA MET A 183 5.41 -11.78 20.46
C MET A 183 4.73 -13.11 20.83
N ASP A 184 3.40 -13.11 20.89
CA ASP A 184 2.62 -14.32 21.05
C ASP A 184 2.60 -15.08 19.72
N LYS A 185 3.45 -16.09 19.62
CA LYS A 185 3.51 -16.93 18.41
C LYS A 185 2.12 -17.48 18.09
N PRO A 186 1.59 -17.22 16.88
CA PRO A 186 0.29 -17.72 16.49
C PRO A 186 0.30 -19.25 16.44
N ILE A 187 -0.82 -19.86 16.82
CA ILE A 187 -1.07 -21.27 16.53
C ILE A 187 -1.07 -21.40 15.00
N ARG A 188 -0.11 -22.16 14.45
CA ARG A 188 0.04 -22.26 12.99
C ARG A 188 -1.03 -23.19 12.41
N SER A 189 -1.91 -22.66 11.58
CA SER A 189 -2.91 -23.45 10.84
C SER A 189 -3.17 -22.90 9.43
N GLY A 190 -3.68 -23.75 8.54
CA GLY A 190 -4.00 -23.36 7.16
C GLY A 190 -2.81 -22.75 6.40
N ALA A 191 -3.03 -21.59 5.78
CA ALA A 191 -1.99 -20.87 5.03
C ALA A 191 -0.77 -20.47 5.88
N GLN A 192 -0.89 -20.41 7.21
CA GLN A 192 0.21 -20.07 8.10
C GLN A 192 1.26 -21.19 8.22
N LEU A 193 0.94 -22.41 7.75
CA LEU A 193 1.88 -23.53 7.70
C LEU A 193 2.98 -23.34 6.65
N SER A 194 2.74 -22.54 5.60
CA SER A 194 3.76 -22.25 4.58
C SER A 194 4.68 -21.07 4.93
N VAL A 195 4.37 -20.32 5.98
CA VAL A 195 5.21 -19.19 6.45
C VAL A 195 6.51 -19.75 7.06
N PRO A 196 7.71 -19.27 6.68
CA PRO A 196 8.96 -19.71 7.30
C PRO A 196 9.00 -19.45 8.82
N GLU A 197 9.73 -20.26 9.58
CA GLU A 197 9.80 -20.11 11.04
C GLU A 197 10.38 -18.75 11.48
N ARG A 198 11.31 -18.18 10.68
CA ARG A 198 11.83 -16.82 10.89
C ARG A 198 10.75 -15.74 10.86
N ASP A 199 9.66 -15.98 10.11
CA ASP A 199 8.55 -15.06 9.91
C ASP A 199 7.34 -15.46 10.78
N SER A 200 7.52 -16.39 11.73
CA SER A 200 6.44 -16.97 12.55
C SER A 200 5.73 -15.96 13.45
N CYS A 201 6.39 -14.85 13.82
CA CYS A 201 5.78 -13.74 14.56
C CYS A 201 4.89 -12.85 13.67
N GLY A 202 4.99 -12.98 12.35
CA GLY A 202 4.20 -12.24 11.38
C GLY A 202 2.74 -12.66 11.37
N ARG A 203 1.85 -11.67 11.32
CA ARG A 203 0.40 -11.83 11.28
C ARG A 203 -0.10 -11.50 9.87
N ALA A 204 -0.89 -12.40 9.29
CA ALA A 204 -1.39 -12.26 7.92
C ALA A 204 -0.30 -12.01 6.85
N VAL A 205 0.87 -12.65 6.98
CA VAL A 205 2.05 -12.44 6.10
C VAL A 205 1.72 -12.57 4.61
N HIS A 206 0.89 -13.55 4.24
CA HIS A 206 0.43 -13.74 2.85
C HIS A 206 -0.27 -12.53 2.24
N ALA A 207 -0.88 -11.66 3.05
CA ALA A 207 -1.57 -10.47 2.55
C ALA A 207 -0.63 -9.31 2.24
N PHE A 208 0.50 -9.15 2.95
CA PHE A 208 1.40 -8.00 2.75
C PHE A 208 2.75 -8.35 2.11
N ALA A 209 3.24 -9.59 2.25
CA ALA A 209 4.43 -10.06 1.54
C ALA A 209 4.04 -10.42 0.10
N ARG A 210 3.91 -9.39 -0.74
CA ARG A 210 3.41 -9.47 -2.12
C ARG A 210 4.50 -9.02 -3.10
N PRO A 211 4.43 -9.44 -4.38
CA PRO A 211 5.30 -8.88 -5.40
C PRO A 211 4.94 -7.43 -5.70
N TYR A 212 5.94 -6.59 -5.91
CA TYR A 212 5.73 -5.20 -6.32
C TYR A 212 6.97 -4.63 -7.02
N ALA A 213 6.75 -3.67 -7.91
CA ALA A 213 7.83 -2.92 -8.53
C ALA A 213 8.45 -1.95 -7.52
N THR A 214 9.69 -2.20 -7.12
CA THR A 214 10.45 -1.33 -6.21
C THR A 214 10.97 -0.09 -6.94
N ARG A 215 11.22 -0.22 -8.24
CA ARG A 215 11.68 0.85 -9.14
C ARG A 215 11.11 0.63 -10.52
N ILE A 216 10.63 1.69 -11.16
CA ILE A 216 10.06 1.63 -12.51
C ILE A 216 10.82 2.62 -13.38
N ALA A 217 11.41 2.14 -14.48
CA ALA A 217 12.07 2.96 -15.49
C ALA A 217 11.02 3.57 -16.44
N GLY A 218 10.10 4.36 -15.89
CA GLY A 218 8.97 4.94 -16.60
C GLY A 218 7.83 5.32 -15.66
N THR A 219 6.67 5.65 -16.23
CA THR A 219 5.47 6.02 -15.47
C THR A 219 4.49 4.84 -15.43
N PRO A 220 4.12 4.33 -14.23
CA PRO A 220 3.18 3.21 -14.13
C PRO A 220 1.77 3.61 -14.57
N SER A 221 1.13 2.72 -15.32
CA SER A 221 -0.30 2.75 -15.60
C SER A 221 -1.07 1.67 -14.82
N LYS A 222 -0.39 0.62 -14.35
CA LYS A 222 -0.96 -0.45 -13.51
C LYS A 222 0.12 -1.18 -12.73
N SER A 223 -0.17 -1.54 -11.48
CA SER A 223 0.69 -2.40 -10.65
C SER A 223 -0.21 -3.11 -9.64
N GLU A 224 -0.57 -4.36 -9.90
CA GLU A 224 -1.58 -5.07 -9.11
C GLU A 224 -1.15 -6.51 -8.84
N PHE A 225 -1.29 -6.96 -7.59
CA PHE A 225 -1.21 -8.37 -7.22
C PHE A 225 -2.59 -8.92 -6.88
N ASN A 226 -2.95 -10.03 -7.52
CA ASN A 226 -4.13 -10.81 -7.20
C ASN A 226 -3.71 -12.00 -6.33
N LEU A 227 -4.06 -11.97 -5.03
CA LEU A 227 -3.67 -13.00 -4.08
C LEU A 227 -4.33 -14.36 -4.37
N ASP A 228 -5.61 -14.37 -4.75
CA ASP A 228 -6.35 -15.61 -5.05
C ASP A 228 -5.74 -16.39 -6.22
N ARG A 229 -5.26 -15.67 -7.24
CA ARG A 229 -4.61 -16.23 -8.44
C ARG A 229 -3.10 -16.26 -8.34
N VAL A 230 -2.54 -15.68 -7.28
CA VAL A 230 -1.10 -15.48 -7.08
C VAL A 230 -0.44 -14.91 -8.35
N ARG A 231 -0.98 -13.78 -8.83
CA ARG A 231 -0.54 -13.17 -10.10
C ARG A 231 -0.27 -11.68 -9.93
N TYR A 232 0.94 -11.26 -10.29
CA TYR A 232 1.33 -9.85 -10.35
C TYR A 232 1.36 -9.37 -11.81
N GLU A 233 0.84 -8.16 -12.03
CA GLU A 233 0.84 -7.47 -13.32
C GLU A 233 1.34 -6.03 -13.16
N LEU A 234 2.36 -5.67 -13.94
CA LEU A 234 2.88 -4.31 -14.06
C LEU A 234 2.74 -3.83 -15.51
N GLU A 235 2.18 -2.64 -15.68
CA GLU A 235 2.14 -1.91 -16.96
C GLU A 235 2.67 -0.50 -16.72
N PHE A 236 3.54 -0.03 -17.61
CA PHE A 236 4.11 1.31 -17.55
C PHE A 236 4.49 1.80 -18.94
N PHE A 237 4.69 3.11 -19.07
CA PHE A 237 5.16 3.73 -20.30
C PHE A 237 6.46 4.51 -20.07
N SER A 238 7.31 4.56 -21.09
CA SER A 238 8.54 5.37 -21.13
C SER A 238 8.43 6.42 -22.23
N ASP A 239 9.14 7.55 -22.09
CA ASP A 239 9.23 8.57 -23.14
C ASP A 239 10.57 8.43 -23.91
N PRO A 240 10.56 7.93 -25.16
CA PRO A 240 11.78 7.75 -25.95
C PRO A 240 12.53 9.06 -26.23
N ALA A 241 11.87 10.22 -26.12
CA ALA A 241 12.49 11.52 -26.36
C ALA A 241 13.26 12.06 -25.14
N LYS A 242 13.01 11.53 -23.94
CA LYS A 242 13.73 11.92 -22.73
C LYS A 242 14.97 11.02 -22.58
N SER A 243 16.11 11.48 -23.09
CA SER A 243 17.41 10.78 -23.03
C SER A 243 17.84 10.32 -21.63
N ASN A 244 17.29 10.90 -20.56
CA ASN A 244 17.56 10.51 -19.17
C ASN A 244 16.68 9.34 -18.67
N GLU A 245 15.58 9.05 -19.36
CA GLU A 245 14.72 7.87 -19.15
C GLU A 245 15.14 6.70 -20.07
N VAL A 246 15.99 6.96 -21.07
CA VAL A 246 16.52 5.95 -22.00
C VAL A 246 17.53 5.03 -21.27
N ALA A 247 17.01 3.94 -20.72
CA ALA A 247 17.65 2.62 -20.61
C ALA A 247 19.06 2.51 -19.97
N MET A 248 19.35 3.20 -18.86
CA MET A 248 20.53 2.84 -18.04
C MET A 248 20.20 1.98 -16.81
N HIS A 249 18.96 1.98 -16.33
CA HIS A 249 18.59 1.23 -15.13
C HIS A 249 17.33 0.37 -15.35
N PRO A 250 17.35 -0.91 -14.94
CA PRO A 250 16.20 -1.80 -15.09
C PRO A 250 15.04 -1.34 -14.20
N THR A 251 13.81 -1.66 -14.63
CA THR A 251 12.68 -1.80 -13.70
C THR A 251 12.97 -2.97 -12.77
N GLU A 252 12.84 -2.78 -11.46
CA GLU A 252 13.09 -3.81 -10.45
C GLU A 252 11.78 -4.23 -9.81
N ILE A 253 11.55 -5.54 -9.73
CA ILE A 253 10.36 -6.13 -9.12
C ILE A 253 10.82 -7.08 -8.02
N PHE A 254 10.38 -6.81 -6.79
CA PHE A 254 10.52 -7.71 -5.66
C PHE A 254 9.52 -8.86 -5.80
N VAL A 255 9.98 -10.10 -5.61
CA VAL A 255 9.15 -11.30 -5.71
C VAL A 255 9.36 -12.18 -4.47
N PRO A 256 8.44 -12.20 -3.50
CA PRO A 256 8.58 -13.04 -2.32
C PRO A 256 8.32 -14.51 -2.68
N GLN A 257 9.25 -15.40 -2.35
CA GLN A 257 9.11 -16.84 -2.59
C GLN A 257 7.96 -17.46 -1.79
N LEU A 258 7.51 -16.79 -0.72
CA LEU A 258 6.31 -17.16 0.04
C LEU A 258 5.08 -17.33 -0.87
N GLN A 259 4.94 -16.45 -1.87
CA GLN A 259 3.83 -16.50 -2.83
C GLN A 259 4.04 -17.58 -3.89
N TYR A 260 5.29 -17.94 -4.19
CA TYR A 260 5.68 -18.83 -5.27
C TYR A 260 6.54 -20.01 -4.78
N PRO A 261 6.04 -20.86 -3.86
CA PRO A 261 6.84 -21.95 -3.27
C PRO A 261 7.28 -23.01 -4.29
N ARG A 262 6.64 -23.04 -5.47
CA ARG A 262 7.01 -23.93 -6.58
C ARG A 262 7.75 -23.21 -7.70
N GLY A 263 8.10 -21.93 -7.51
CA GLY A 263 8.62 -21.04 -8.54
C GLY A 263 7.52 -20.34 -9.36
N TYR A 264 7.95 -19.47 -10.27
CA TYR A 264 7.09 -18.67 -11.12
C TYR A 264 7.65 -18.53 -12.55
N THR A 265 6.79 -18.14 -13.48
CA THR A 265 7.19 -17.69 -14.82
C THR A 265 7.31 -16.16 -14.87
N VAL A 266 8.05 -15.59 -15.81
CA VAL A 266 8.02 -14.14 -16.10
C VAL A 266 7.66 -13.96 -17.56
N GLU A 267 6.60 -13.21 -17.83
CA GLU A 267 6.23 -12.78 -19.19
C GLU A 267 6.48 -11.28 -19.33
N ILE A 268 7.20 -10.89 -20.38
CA ILE A 268 7.53 -9.50 -20.72
C ILE A 268 7.06 -9.15 -22.13
N SER A 269 6.65 -7.91 -22.38
CA SER A 269 6.19 -7.43 -23.69
C SER A 269 7.31 -7.21 -24.70
N ASP A 270 8.52 -6.94 -24.22
CA ASP A 270 9.67 -6.53 -25.02
C ASP A 270 10.97 -6.66 -24.20
N GLY A 271 12.12 -6.35 -24.80
CA GLY A 271 13.38 -6.32 -24.07
C GLY A 271 13.79 -7.69 -23.51
N HIS A 272 14.39 -7.68 -22.31
CA HIS A 272 14.84 -8.89 -21.61
C HIS A 272 14.77 -8.70 -20.10
N PHE A 273 14.80 -9.81 -19.37
CA PHE A 273 14.86 -9.79 -17.90
C PHE A 273 15.95 -10.71 -17.37
N SER A 274 16.39 -10.43 -16.15
CA SER A 274 17.19 -11.34 -15.33
C SER A 274 16.55 -11.51 -13.96
N VAL A 275 16.90 -12.60 -13.27
CA VAL A 275 16.41 -12.90 -11.93
C VAL A 275 17.61 -13.09 -11.01
N GLN A 276 17.63 -12.36 -9.92
CA GLN A 276 18.59 -12.54 -8.83
C GLN A 276 17.87 -13.11 -7.62
N SER A 277 18.27 -14.31 -7.20
CA SER A 277 17.68 -14.98 -6.04
C SER A 277 18.40 -14.63 -4.74
N HIS A 278 17.61 -14.45 -3.68
CA HIS A 278 18.04 -14.21 -2.31
C HIS A 278 17.36 -15.21 -1.37
N ASP A 279 17.62 -15.09 -0.06
CA ASP A 279 17.04 -15.96 0.96
C ASP A 279 15.55 -15.66 1.20
N GLY A 280 14.68 -16.25 0.37
CA GLY A 280 13.22 -16.18 0.47
C GLY A 280 12.55 -15.12 -0.40
N TRP A 281 13.29 -14.45 -1.25
CA TRP A 281 12.76 -13.56 -2.28
C TRP A 281 13.70 -13.54 -3.48
N ASP A 282 13.17 -13.08 -4.61
CA ASP A 282 13.91 -12.84 -5.83
C ASP A 282 13.73 -11.37 -6.25
N ILE A 283 14.68 -10.85 -7.01
CA ILE A 283 14.57 -9.56 -7.71
C ILE A 283 14.55 -9.85 -9.21
N VAL A 284 13.47 -9.45 -9.87
CA VAL A 284 13.37 -9.48 -11.33
C VAL A 284 13.78 -8.11 -11.86
N SER A 285 14.88 -8.06 -12.62
CA SER A 285 15.35 -6.86 -13.30
C SER A 285 14.90 -6.90 -14.75
N TYR A 286 14.08 -5.93 -15.15
CA TYR A 286 13.50 -5.82 -16.49
C TYR A 286 14.09 -4.65 -17.25
N LEU A 287 14.79 -4.95 -18.35
CA LEU A 287 15.35 -4.00 -19.30
C LEU A 287 14.45 -3.97 -20.55
N HIS A 288 13.58 -2.96 -20.61
CA HIS A 288 12.65 -2.77 -21.71
C HIS A 288 13.34 -2.30 -22.99
N ASP A 289 12.72 -2.54 -24.14
CA ASP A 289 13.15 -2.04 -25.44
C ASP A 289 12.93 -0.52 -25.54
N PRO A 290 13.98 0.31 -25.64
CA PRO A 290 13.86 1.77 -25.64
C PRO A 290 13.18 2.32 -26.90
N SER A 291 12.99 1.50 -27.95
CA SER A 291 12.23 1.90 -29.14
C SER A 291 10.71 1.81 -28.95
N LYS A 292 10.25 1.18 -27.86
CA LYS A 292 8.84 1.03 -27.54
C LYS A 292 8.44 2.02 -26.44
N VAL A 293 7.16 2.41 -26.46
CA VAL A 293 6.58 3.34 -25.49
C VAL A 293 5.86 2.62 -24.36
N ASN A 294 5.19 1.50 -24.67
CA ASN A 294 4.37 0.75 -23.70
C ASN A 294 5.06 -0.55 -23.33
N HIS A 295 5.11 -0.83 -22.03
CA HIS A 295 5.81 -1.98 -21.47
C HIS A 295 4.93 -2.71 -20.45
N CYS A 296 5.04 -4.03 -20.42
CA CYS A 296 4.33 -4.88 -19.48
C CYS A 296 5.23 -6.00 -18.94
N VAL A 297 5.11 -6.27 -17.64
CA VAL A 297 5.62 -7.47 -16.98
C VAL A 297 4.41 -8.19 -16.38
N GLY A 298 3.93 -9.22 -17.09
CA GLY A 298 2.51 -9.56 -17.08
C GLY A 298 2.10 -10.85 -16.39
N LYS A 299 3.01 -11.79 -16.10
CA LYS A 299 2.62 -13.07 -15.47
C LYS A 299 3.71 -13.68 -14.60
N LEU A 300 3.90 -13.13 -13.40
CA LEU A 300 4.43 -13.93 -12.28
C LEU A 300 3.32 -14.89 -11.83
N ALA A 301 3.25 -16.06 -12.47
CA ALA A 301 2.26 -17.09 -12.16
C ALA A 301 2.97 -18.34 -11.63
N SER A 302 2.39 -19.00 -10.62
CA SER A 302 2.89 -20.29 -10.13
C SER A 302 2.96 -21.31 -11.27
N PHE A 303 4.02 -22.11 -11.29
CA PHE A 303 4.03 -23.30 -12.15
C PHE A 303 2.78 -24.16 -11.90
N GLY A 304 2.05 -24.50 -12.97
CA GLY A 304 0.92 -25.44 -12.94
C GLY A 304 -0.48 -24.89 -12.64
N GLY A 305 -0.69 -23.56 -12.71
CA GLY A 305 -2.03 -22.95 -12.63
C GLY A 305 -2.44 -22.29 -13.95
N GLY A 306 -2.96 -23.10 -14.88
CA GLY A 306 -3.64 -22.62 -16.10
C GLY A 306 -5.13 -22.44 -15.86
#